data_AF-A0A2G6KTM5-F1
#
_entry.id   AF-A0A2G6KTM5-F1
#
_cell.length_a   1.000
_cell.length_b   1.000
_cell.length_c   1.000
_cell.angle_alpha   90.00
_cell.angle_beta   90.00
_cell.angle_gamma   90.00
#
_symmetry.space_group_name_H-M   'P 1'
#
loop_
_entity.id
_entity.type
_entity.pdbx_description
1 polymer ?
#
loop_
_entity_poly.entity_id
_entity_poly.type
_entity_poly.pdbx_seq_one_letter_code
_entity_poly.pdbx_strand_id
1 'polypeptide(L)'
;DKRGEIVVPQLNSAALKQLARAGGGKYHTIRFDDSDIAALAKALPENTQTSDANLGREFDLWQDTGHWFLLPVLFLALVLFRRGAVLSLILPLLFFMPSDNAQAGIWQDMWQTPDQQAAEALSQGDAERAAELFNDPQWRATATYQQGDYKTAAKAFAGFDHADGWYNRGNALARSGDYDAAIAAYEHSLELAPQREDALANKALLEKLKREQEQQQQNQEQQEKNQEQQEQNQQEQDQNNQNQQSENSSQENQQQKENQQQNPPQNPAEQQDQQTTPPPQQGEQQDQQQNQRQQDAQSDAEPRDSETEQQQHESRLRQGQREQENDDDEKFW
;
A
#
# COMPACT_ATOMS: atom_id res chain seq x y z
N ASP A 1 24.93 -59.71 66.99
CA ASP A 1 24.41 -61.02 67.49
C ASP A 1 23.50 -60.76 68.71
N LYS A 2 23.05 -61.77 69.47
CA LYS A 2 22.27 -61.55 70.73
C LYS A 2 23.06 -60.84 71.84
N ARG A 3 24.32 -60.44 71.60
CA ARG A 3 25.22 -59.75 72.54
C ARG A 3 25.62 -58.33 72.07
N GLY A 4 25.00 -57.82 71.00
CA GLY A 4 25.20 -56.43 70.55
C GLY A 4 26.44 -56.19 69.67
N GLU A 5 27.14 -57.23 69.20
CA GLU A 5 28.23 -57.05 68.24
C GLU A 5 27.72 -56.85 66.80
N ILE A 6 28.36 -55.93 66.08
CA ILE A 6 28.15 -55.68 64.64
C ILE A 6 28.73 -56.87 63.88
N VAL A 7 27.86 -57.73 63.36
CA VAL A 7 28.25 -58.83 62.47
C VAL A 7 28.10 -58.33 61.04
N VAL A 8 29.22 -58.18 60.32
CA VAL A 8 29.20 -57.91 58.89
C VAL A 8 29.00 -59.25 58.16
N PRO A 9 27.88 -59.47 57.47
CA PRO A 9 27.67 -60.71 56.73
C PRO A 9 28.69 -60.80 55.60
N GLN A 10 29.54 -61.83 55.65
CA GLN A 10 30.48 -62.14 54.59
C GLN A 10 29.79 -62.96 53.50
N LEU A 11 30.16 -62.72 52.24
CA LEU A 11 29.68 -63.52 51.11
C LEU A 11 30.16 -64.97 51.25
N ASN A 12 29.24 -65.92 51.40
CA ASN A 12 29.58 -67.34 51.45
C ASN A 12 29.86 -67.88 50.04
N SER A 13 31.04 -67.56 49.52
CA SER A 13 31.48 -67.96 48.17
C SER A 13 31.57 -69.48 47.99
N ALA A 14 31.78 -70.25 49.07
CA ALA A 14 31.82 -71.71 49.03
C ALA A 14 30.45 -72.32 48.73
N ALA A 15 29.40 -71.85 49.43
CA ALA A 15 28.03 -72.28 49.19
C ALA A 15 27.55 -71.90 47.77
N LEU A 16 27.89 -70.69 47.31
CA LEU A 16 27.56 -70.24 45.96
C LEU A 16 28.27 -71.04 44.86
N LYS A 17 29.54 -71.41 45.06
CA LYS A 17 30.27 -72.31 44.15
C LYS A 17 29.64 -73.71 44.10
N GLN A 18 29.20 -74.24 45.24
CA GLN A 18 28.50 -75.53 45.28
C GLN A 18 27.15 -75.45 44.56
N LEU A 19 26.37 -74.40 44.82
CA LEU A 19 25.08 -74.18 44.15
C LEU A 19 25.24 -74.06 42.63
N ALA A 20 26.22 -73.26 42.18
CA ALA A 20 26.52 -73.11 40.75
C ALA A 20 26.88 -74.45 40.11
N ARG A 21 27.74 -75.24 40.74
CA ARG A 21 28.11 -76.59 40.25
C ARG A 21 26.92 -77.55 40.22
N ALA A 22 26.06 -77.52 41.23
CA ALA A 22 24.87 -78.36 41.29
C ALA A 22 23.87 -78.01 40.16
N GLY A 23 23.78 -76.73 39.78
CA GLY A 23 22.98 -76.26 38.65
C GLY A 23 23.68 -76.30 37.28
N GLY A 24 24.88 -76.90 37.18
CA GLY A 24 25.65 -76.96 35.93
C GLY A 24 26.30 -75.65 35.48
N GLY A 25 26.26 -74.60 36.31
CA GLY A 25 26.87 -73.29 36.06
C GLY A 25 28.29 -73.13 36.64
N LYS A 26 28.96 -72.04 36.27
CA LYS A 26 30.27 -71.65 36.83
C LYS A 26 30.12 -70.35 37.63
N TYR A 27 30.83 -70.26 38.77
CA TYR A 27 30.86 -69.07 39.62
C TYR A 27 32.19 -68.34 39.47
N HIS A 28 32.13 -67.04 39.20
CA HIS A 28 33.27 -66.11 39.22
C HIS A 28 32.93 -64.89 40.08
N THR A 29 33.91 -64.37 40.81
CA THR A 29 33.78 -63.13 41.58
C THR A 29 34.20 -61.97 40.69
N ILE A 30 33.45 -60.86 40.77
CA ILE A 30 33.74 -59.66 39.99
C ILE A 30 35.13 -59.12 40.33
N ARG A 31 35.90 -58.73 39.31
CA ARG A 31 37.23 -58.12 39.47
C ARG A 31 37.26 -56.74 38.82
N PHE A 32 38.25 -55.93 39.21
CA PHE A 32 38.51 -54.63 38.59
C PHE A 32 39.30 -54.76 37.27
N ASP A 33 39.67 -55.98 36.88
CA ASP A 33 40.25 -56.32 35.59
C ASP A 33 39.26 -57.17 34.78
N ASP A 34 39.51 -57.35 33.48
CA ASP A 34 38.62 -58.10 32.58
C ASP A 34 38.78 -59.63 32.71
N SER A 35 39.45 -60.13 33.76
CA SER A 35 39.78 -61.55 33.89
C SER A 35 38.57 -62.42 34.26
N ASP A 36 37.59 -61.85 34.95
CA ASP A 36 36.31 -62.48 35.29
C ASP A 36 35.42 -62.64 34.05
N ILE A 37 35.36 -61.61 33.19
CA ILE A 37 34.66 -61.62 31.91
C ILE A 37 35.30 -62.64 30.96
N ALA A 38 36.64 -62.67 30.86
CA ALA A 38 37.35 -63.66 30.04
C ALA A 38 37.08 -65.11 30.49
N ALA A 39 36.99 -65.34 31.80
CA ALA A 39 36.70 -66.66 32.35
C ALA A 39 35.23 -67.10 32.11
N LEU A 40 34.29 -66.14 32.13
CA LEU A 40 32.88 -66.37 31.77
C LEU A 40 32.72 -66.62 30.26
N ALA A 41 33.43 -65.87 29.41
CA ALA A 41 33.42 -66.07 27.96
C ALA A 41 33.87 -67.49 27.58
N LYS A 42 34.93 -67.99 28.23
CA LYS A 42 35.41 -69.38 28.05
C LYS A 42 34.47 -70.44 28.63
N ALA A 43 33.53 -70.05 29.50
CA ALA A 43 32.57 -70.95 30.10
C ALA A 43 31.34 -71.22 29.21
N LEU A 44 31.12 -70.40 28.19
CA LEU A 44 30.06 -70.57 27.21
C LEU A 44 30.43 -71.70 26.23
N PRO A 45 29.47 -72.57 25.85
CA PRO A 45 29.73 -73.61 24.85
C PRO A 45 30.05 -72.96 23.50
N GLU A 46 31.12 -73.44 22.86
CA GLU A 46 31.63 -73.01 21.53
C GLU A 46 30.56 -73.03 20.42
N ASN A 47 29.42 -73.68 20.66
CA ASN A 47 28.30 -73.76 19.73
C ASN A 47 27.23 -72.67 19.92
N THR A 48 27.57 -71.60 20.65
CA THR A 48 26.92 -70.29 20.42
C THR A 48 27.70 -69.53 19.35
N GLN A 49 27.84 -70.17 18.18
CA GLN A 49 27.80 -69.41 16.94
C GLN A 49 26.41 -68.80 16.85
N THR A 50 26.19 -67.68 17.55
CA THR A 50 25.28 -66.69 17.02
C THR A 50 25.92 -66.24 15.73
N SER A 51 25.44 -66.89 14.66
CA SER A 51 25.43 -66.44 13.29
C SER A 51 25.50 -64.92 13.23
N ASP A 52 26.19 -64.44 12.21
CA ASP A 52 26.12 -63.09 11.66
C ASP A 52 24.65 -62.69 11.38
N ALA A 53 23.88 -62.45 12.43
CA ALA A 53 22.74 -61.59 12.39
C ALA A 53 23.37 -60.22 12.20
N ASN A 54 23.40 -59.80 10.93
CA ASN A 54 23.45 -58.42 10.50
C ASN A 54 22.40 -57.61 11.29
N LEU A 55 22.67 -57.31 12.55
CA LEU A 55 22.20 -56.09 13.15
C LEU A 55 23.09 -55.03 12.53
N GLY A 56 22.58 -54.41 11.47
CA GLY A 56 22.99 -53.08 11.01
C GLY A 56 22.73 -52.04 12.10
N ARG A 57 23.40 -52.23 13.23
CA ARG A 57 23.54 -51.32 14.34
C ARG A 57 25.01 -51.35 14.64
N GLU A 58 25.76 -50.66 13.78
CA GLU A 58 26.97 -49.98 14.22
C GLU A 58 26.53 -49.25 15.50
N PHE A 59 27.02 -49.72 16.65
CA PHE A 59 26.97 -48.87 17.81
C PHE A 59 27.82 -47.66 17.43
N ASP A 60 27.19 -46.49 17.34
CA ASP A 60 27.87 -45.18 17.28
C ASP A 60 28.72 -45.06 18.56
N LEU A 61 29.87 -45.71 18.56
CA LEU A 61 30.97 -45.40 19.45
C LEU A 61 31.42 -44.03 19.02
N TRP A 62 30.91 -43.00 19.70
CA TRP A 62 31.35 -41.63 19.54
C TRP A 62 32.87 -41.58 19.63
N GLN A 63 33.51 -41.52 18.47
CA GLN A 63 34.94 -41.44 18.37
C GLN A 63 35.32 -39.98 18.60
N ASP A 64 35.75 -39.66 19.82
CA ASP A 64 36.16 -38.32 20.20
C ASP A 64 37.45 -37.91 19.48
N THR A 65 37.28 -37.32 18.31
CA THR A 65 38.33 -36.67 17.52
C THR A 65 38.52 -35.20 17.92
N GLY A 66 37.95 -34.80 19.05
CA GLY A 66 37.98 -33.43 19.60
C GLY A 66 39.38 -32.90 19.87
N HIS A 67 40.35 -33.79 20.08
CA HIS A 67 41.75 -33.44 20.31
C HIS A 67 42.42 -32.74 19.13
N TRP A 68 41.90 -32.85 17.90
CA TRP A 68 42.39 -32.04 16.78
C TRP A 68 42.04 -30.56 16.91
N PHE A 69 40.96 -30.23 17.62
CA PHE A 69 40.58 -28.83 17.90
C PHE A 69 41.46 -28.19 18.98
N LEU A 70 42.21 -28.98 19.76
CA LEU A 70 43.18 -28.43 20.72
C LEU A 70 44.30 -27.66 20.02
N LEU A 71 44.73 -28.05 18.82
CA LEU A 71 45.79 -27.35 18.10
C LEU A 71 45.42 -25.92 17.68
N PRO A 72 44.27 -25.66 17.01
CA PRO A 72 43.85 -24.30 16.70
C PRO A 72 43.49 -23.49 17.96
N VAL A 73 42.89 -24.12 18.98
CA VAL A 73 42.61 -23.45 20.25
C VAL A 73 43.90 -23.05 20.97
N LEU A 74 44.93 -23.90 20.97
CA LEU A 74 46.24 -23.60 21.53
C LEU A 74 46.94 -22.48 20.77
N PHE A 75 46.85 -22.47 19.43
CA PHE A 75 47.38 -21.37 18.61
C PHE A 75 46.69 -20.05 18.96
N LEU A 76 45.37 -20.04 19.09
CA LEU A 76 44.61 -18.87 19.52
C LEU A 76 45.00 -18.43 20.94
N ALA A 77 45.11 -19.37 21.88
CA ALA A 77 45.52 -19.10 23.26
C ALA A 77 46.94 -18.50 23.34
N LEU A 78 47.87 -18.95 22.51
CA LEU A 78 49.23 -18.38 22.41
C LEU A 78 49.22 -16.95 21.91
N VAL A 79 48.36 -16.63 20.93
CA VAL A 79 48.17 -15.25 20.44
C VAL A 79 47.51 -14.37 21.52
N LEU A 80 46.52 -14.90 22.25
CA LEU A 80 45.81 -14.19 23.32
C LEU A 80 46.68 -13.96 24.58
N PHE A 81 47.67 -14.84 24.85
CA PHE A 81 48.53 -14.75 26.04
C PHE A 81 49.50 -13.56 26.00
N ARG A 82 49.86 -13.08 24.81
CA ARG A 82 50.80 -11.96 24.65
C ARG A 82 50.09 -10.62 24.91
N ARG A 83 50.46 -9.94 26.00
CA ARG A 83 49.96 -8.59 26.34
C ARG A 83 50.05 -7.65 25.13
N GLY A 84 48.89 -7.22 24.62
CA GLY A 84 48.78 -6.29 23.48
C GLY A 84 48.62 -6.93 22.09
N ALA A 85 48.74 -8.26 21.95
CA ALA A 85 48.49 -8.93 20.66
C ALA A 85 47.01 -8.89 20.26
N VAL A 86 46.10 -8.97 21.24
CA VAL A 86 44.65 -8.80 21.03
C VAL A 86 44.34 -7.43 20.43
N LEU A 87 44.92 -6.37 20.99
CA LEU A 87 44.76 -5.01 20.44
C LEU A 87 45.39 -4.89 19.05
N SER A 88 46.55 -5.51 18.82
CA SER A 88 47.24 -5.45 17.51
C SER A 88 46.49 -6.17 16.39
N LEU A 89 45.64 -7.15 16.71
CA LEU A 89 44.83 -7.90 15.74
C LEU A 89 43.45 -7.23 15.53
N ILE A 90 42.84 -6.71 16.59
CA ILE A 90 41.52 -6.08 16.53
C ILE A 90 41.58 -4.67 15.92
N LEU A 91 42.63 -3.90 16.21
CA LEU A 91 42.74 -2.50 15.74
C LEU A 91 42.72 -2.37 14.21
N PRO A 92 43.49 -3.14 13.41
CA PRO A 92 43.38 -3.06 11.96
C PRO A 92 42.04 -3.59 11.46
N LEU A 93 41.46 -4.62 12.10
CA LEU A 93 40.16 -5.17 11.70
C LEU A 93 39.03 -4.13 11.82
N LEU A 94 39.05 -3.29 12.86
CA LEU A 94 38.08 -2.20 13.03
C LEU A 94 38.22 -1.08 11.99
N PHE A 95 39.44 -0.83 11.48
CA PHE A 95 39.69 0.22 10.47
C PHE A 95 39.37 -0.23 9.03
N PHE A 96 39.27 -1.54 8.78
CA PHE A 96 38.93 -2.09 7.46
C PHE A 96 37.48 -2.58 7.34
N MET A 97 36.64 -2.38 8.37
CA MET A 97 35.21 -2.66 8.26
C MET A 97 34.58 -1.61 7.32
N PRO A 98 33.88 -2.02 6.25
CA PRO A 98 33.12 -1.09 5.43
C PRO A 98 32.10 -0.37 6.30
N SER A 99 32.04 0.96 6.18
CA SER A 99 31.00 1.77 6.79
C SER A 99 29.71 1.61 5.98
N ASP A 100 29.05 0.47 6.12
CA ASP A 100 27.66 0.35 5.67
C ASP A 100 26.79 1.30 6.50
N ASN A 101 25.75 1.85 5.88
CA ASN A 101 24.79 2.75 6.53
C ASN A 101 24.37 2.16 7.87
N ALA A 102 24.45 2.95 8.95
CA ALA A 102 24.17 2.50 10.30
C ALA A 102 22.80 1.81 10.37
N GLN A 103 22.79 0.47 10.41
CA GLN A 103 21.56 -0.29 10.59
C GLN A 103 21.17 -0.16 12.05
N ALA A 104 20.08 0.56 12.31
CA ALA A 104 19.58 0.85 13.64
C ALA A 104 19.07 -0.41 14.39
N GLY A 105 19.09 -1.59 13.75
CA GLY A 105 18.26 -2.73 14.11
C GLY A 105 18.95 -4.05 14.37
N ILE A 106 20.28 -4.14 14.56
CA ILE A 106 20.96 -5.46 14.69
C ILE A 106 20.28 -6.39 15.71
N TRP A 107 19.73 -5.85 16.81
CA TRP A 107 18.96 -6.65 17.76
C TRP A 107 17.56 -7.01 17.26
N GLN A 108 16.85 -6.12 16.57
CA GLN A 108 15.53 -6.40 15.99
C GLN A 108 15.62 -7.39 14.83
N ASP A 109 16.61 -7.25 13.95
CA ASP A 109 16.85 -8.13 12.80
C ASP A 109 17.16 -9.58 13.20
N MET A 110 17.63 -9.79 14.44
CA MET A 110 17.88 -11.12 15.00
C MET A 110 16.60 -11.83 15.46
N TRP A 111 15.51 -11.09 15.72
CA TRP A 111 14.25 -11.64 16.24
C TRP A 111 13.05 -11.42 15.31
N GLN A 112 13.13 -10.48 14.37
CA GLN A 112 12.08 -10.14 13.42
C GLN A 112 12.66 -10.01 12.01
N THR A 113 11.97 -10.60 11.04
CA THR A 113 12.31 -10.37 9.63
C THR A 113 11.97 -8.94 9.22
N PRO A 114 12.61 -8.39 8.16
CA PRO A 114 12.26 -7.06 7.65
C PRO A 114 10.76 -6.92 7.32
N ASP A 115 10.14 -7.98 6.78
CA ASP A 115 8.70 -7.98 6.50
C ASP A 115 7.84 -7.89 7.78
N GLN A 116 8.27 -8.50 8.90
CA GLN A 116 7.58 -8.35 10.19
C GLN A 116 7.72 -6.93 10.73
N GLN A 117 8.91 -6.32 10.57
CA GLN A 117 9.14 -4.93 10.95
C GLN A 117 8.33 -3.98 10.07
N ALA A 118 8.18 -4.29 8.79
CA ALA A 118 7.37 -3.53 7.84
C ALA A 118 5.87 -3.64 8.16
N ALA A 119 5.37 -4.83 8.48
CA ALA A 119 3.98 -5.03 8.91
C ALA A 119 3.67 -4.28 10.20
N GLU A 120 4.61 -4.24 11.15
CA GLU A 120 4.48 -3.43 12.37
C GLU A 120 4.51 -1.92 12.04
N ALA A 121 5.33 -1.48 11.10
CA ALA A 121 5.31 -0.09 10.64
C ALA A 121 3.94 0.27 10.01
N LEU A 122 3.34 -0.63 9.23
CA LEU A 122 1.99 -0.44 8.68
C LEU A 122 0.92 -0.37 9.76
N SER A 123 0.98 -1.24 10.78
CA SER A 123 0.02 -1.20 11.89
C SER A 123 0.08 0.12 12.67
N GLN A 124 1.24 0.76 12.68
CA GLN A 124 1.48 2.09 13.25
C GLN A 124 1.13 3.25 12.30
N GLY A 125 0.73 2.95 11.06
CA GLY A 125 0.39 3.93 10.03
C GLY A 125 1.59 4.52 9.27
N ASP A 126 2.80 3.97 9.48
CA ASP A 126 4.03 4.38 8.80
C ASP A 126 4.25 3.58 7.51
N ALA A 127 3.44 3.91 6.49
CA ALA A 127 3.48 3.26 5.19
C ALA A 127 4.77 3.51 4.39
N GLU A 128 5.39 4.68 4.59
CA GLU A 128 6.66 5.02 3.95
C GLU A 128 7.78 4.09 4.44
N ARG A 129 7.92 3.94 5.77
CA ARG A 129 8.90 3.01 6.34
C ARG A 129 8.62 1.56 5.95
N ALA A 130 7.35 1.15 5.94
CA ALA A 130 7.00 -0.21 5.55
C ALA A 130 7.39 -0.53 4.11
N ALA A 131 7.21 0.40 3.17
CA ALA A 131 7.60 0.23 1.78
C ALA A 131 9.12 0.04 1.61
N GLU A 132 9.93 0.65 2.47
CA GLU A 132 11.38 0.44 2.47
C GLU A 132 11.79 -0.91 3.07
N LEU A 133 11.05 -1.41 4.06
CA LEU A 133 11.40 -2.61 4.82
C LEU A 133 10.91 -3.91 4.17
N PHE A 134 9.81 -3.89 3.42
CA PHE A 134 9.29 -5.10 2.78
C PHE A 134 10.26 -5.64 1.71
N ASN A 135 10.72 -6.86 1.93
CA ASN A 135 11.43 -7.65 0.94
C ASN A 135 10.47 -8.20 -0.11
N ASP A 136 9.30 -8.68 0.33
CA ASP A 136 8.26 -9.16 -0.58
C ASP A 136 7.78 -8.03 -1.51
N PRO A 137 7.88 -8.20 -2.84
CA PRO A 137 7.58 -7.14 -3.78
C PRO A 137 6.09 -6.77 -3.81
N GLN A 138 5.18 -7.71 -3.50
CA GLN A 138 3.75 -7.45 -3.49
C GLN A 138 3.37 -6.64 -2.25
N TRP A 139 3.88 -7.01 -1.07
CA TRP A 139 3.66 -6.23 0.15
C TRP A 139 4.28 -4.85 0.08
N ARG A 140 5.48 -4.72 -0.51
CA ARG A 140 6.08 -3.41 -0.78
C ARG A 140 5.19 -2.54 -1.67
N ALA A 141 4.60 -3.10 -2.73
CA ALA A 141 3.69 -2.39 -3.61
C ALA A 141 2.42 -1.92 -2.87
N THR A 142 1.87 -2.77 -1.99
CA THR A 142 0.73 -2.41 -1.12
C THR A 142 1.08 -1.30 -0.14
N ALA A 143 2.25 -1.35 0.51
CA ALA A 143 2.71 -0.27 1.39
C ALA A 143 2.90 1.05 0.62
N THR A 144 3.44 0.99 -0.60
CA THR A 144 3.58 2.16 -1.49
C THR A 144 2.20 2.75 -1.86
N TYR A 145 1.20 1.89 -2.09
CA TYR A 145 -0.18 2.31 -2.31
C TYR A 145 -0.76 3.01 -1.06
N GLN A 146 -0.55 2.46 0.14
CA GLN A 146 -1.01 3.05 1.40
C GLN A 146 -0.32 4.39 1.73
N GLN A 147 0.94 4.55 1.32
CA GLN A 147 1.66 5.83 1.39
C GLN A 147 1.04 6.91 0.49
N GLY A 148 0.21 6.52 -0.49
CA GLY A 148 -0.45 7.41 -1.43
C GLY A 148 0.31 7.60 -2.75
N ASP A 149 1.44 6.92 -2.96
CA ASP A 149 2.11 6.89 -4.27
C ASP A 149 1.48 5.84 -5.19
N TYR A 150 0.27 6.15 -5.63
CA TYR A 150 -0.54 5.26 -6.46
C TYR A 150 0.10 4.97 -7.82
N LYS A 151 0.87 5.92 -8.38
CA LYS A 151 1.52 5.74 -9.68
C LYS A 151 2.68 4.75 -9.59
N THR A 152 3.48 4.81 -8.53
CA THR A 152 4.56 3.85 -8.32
C THR A 152 3.99 2.48 -7.95
N ALA A 153 2.96 2.43 -7.10
CA ALA A 153 2.27 1.19 -6.78
C ALA A 153 1.69 0.49 -8.03
N ALA A 154 1.00 1.23 -8.92
CA ALA A 154 0.46 0.68 -10.16
C ALA A 154 1.55 0.06 -11.06
N LYS A 155 2.73 0.69 -11.13
CA LYS A 155 3.89 0.15 -11.86
C LYS A 155 4.44 -1.11 -11.20
N ALA A 156 4.55 -1.13 -9.87
CA ALA A 156 5.01 -2.29 -9.13
C ALA A 156 4.06 -3.48 -9.32
N PHE A 157 2.75 -3.24 -9.29
CA PHE A 157 1.75 -4.28 -9.51
C PHE A 157 1.71 -4.84 -10.94
N ALA A 158 2.24 -4.10 -11.94
CA ALA A 158 2.30 -4.58 -13.32
C ALA A 158 3.18 -5.82 -13.52
N GLY A 159 4.04 -6.17 -12.56
CA GLY A 159 4.86 -7.37 -12.59
C GLY A 159 4.15 -8.67 -12.17
N PHE A 160 2.91 -8.58 -11.69
CA PHE A 160 2.17 -9.72 -11.14
C PHE A 160 1.05 -10.17 -12.08
N ASP A 161 1.24 -11.32 -12.72
CA ASP A 161 0.26 -11.89 -13.67
C ASP A 161 -0.67 -12.91 -12.99
N HIS A 162 -1.45 -12.43 -12.04
CA HIS A 162 -2.53 -13.18 -11.38
C HIS A 162 -3.66 -12.22 -11.02
N ALA A 163 -4.85 -12.76 -10.69
CA ALA A 163 -6.05 -11.96 -10.47
C ALA A 163 -5.84 -10.84 -9.43
N ASP A 164 -5.22 -11.13 -8.28
CA ASP A 164 -4.95 -10.11 -7.24
C ASP A 164 -3.97 -9.02 -7.70
N GLY A 165 -2.95 -9.37 -8.48
CA GLY A 165 -2.00 -8.41 -9.03
C GLY A 165 -2.69 -7.42 -9.96
N TRP A 166 -3.54 -7.93 -10.86
CA TRP A 166 -4.35 -7.11 -11.76
C TRP A 166 -5.39 -6.26 -11.01
N TYR A 167 -6.05 -6.81 -10.00
CA TYR A 167 -6.99 -6.07 -9.15
C TYR A 167 -6.31 -4.92 -8.39
N ASN A 168 -5.18 -5.19 -7.72
CA ASN A 168 -4.43 -4.19 -6.97
C ASN A 168 -3.85 -3.10 -7.89
N ARG A 169 -3.42 -3.49 -9.10
CA ARG A 169 -3.05 -2.53 -10.15
C ARG A 169 -4.22 -1.64 -10.53
N GLY A 170 -5.42 -2.21 -10.70
CA GLY A 170 -6.65 -1.47 -10.97
C GLY A 170 -6.98 -0.44 -9.88
N ASN A 171 -6.88 -0.85 -8.60
CA ASN A 171 -7.08 0.04 -7.45
C ASN A 171 -6.09 1.22 -7.46
N ALA A 172 -4.80 0.93 -7.67
CA ALA A 172 -3.77 1.95 -7.76
C ALA A 172 -3.98 2.91 -8.94
N LEU A 173 -4.33 2.40 -10.12
CA LEU A 173 -4.63 3.22 -11.29
C LEU A 173 -5.86 4.11 -11.06
N ALA A 174 -6.91 3.56 -10.47
CA ALA A 174 -8.14 4.29 -10.15
C ALA A 174 -7.86 5.47 -9.21
N ARG A 175 -7.10 5.23 -8.14
CA ARG A 175 -6.68 6.29 -7.20
C ARG A 175 -5.74 7.32 -7.84
N SER A 176 -4.98 6.94 -8.86
CA SER A 176 -4.12 7.85 -9.61
C SER A 176 -4.86 8.70 -10.67
N GLY A 177 -6.16 8.43 -10.88
CA GLY A 177 -7.02 9.11 -11.86
C GLY A 177 -7.03 8.51 -13.26
N ASP A 178 -6.29 7.41 -13.49
CA ASP A 178 -6.25 6.74 -14.79
C ASP A 178 -7.36 5.67 -14.88
N TYR A 179 -8.60 6.14 -15.07
CA TYR A 179 -9.78 5.26 -15.04
C TYR A 179 -9.82 4.25 -16.19
N ASP A 180 -9.31 4.62 -17.36
CA ASP A 180 -9.27 3.73 -18.52
C ASP A 180 -8.33 2.56 -18.27
N ALA A 181 -7.12 2.83 -17.79
CA ALA A 181 -6.18 1.78 -17.43
C ALA A 181 -6.68 0.95 -16.24
N ALA A 182 -7.36 1.57 -15.27
CA ALA A 182 -7.93 0.88 -14.13
C ALA A 182 -9.03 -0.12 -14.55
N ILE A 183 -9.96 0.31 -15.41
CA ILE A 183 -11.01 -0.55 -15.97
C ILE A 183 -10.39 -1.75 -16.69
N ALA A 184 -9.38 -1.52 -17.54
CA ALA A 184 -8.68 -2.60 -18.24
C ALA A 184 -7.97 -3.58 -17.28
N ALA A 185 -7.39 -3.07 -16.19
CA ALA A 185 -6.78 -3.92 -15.16
C ALA A 185 -7.81 -4.77 -14.42
N TYR A 186 -8.98 -4.21 -14.09
CA TYR A 186 -10.08 -5.00 -13.51
C TYR A 186 -10.62 -6.03 -14.49
N GLU A 187 -10.71 -5.72 -15.78
CA GLU A 187 -11.09 -6.69 -16.82
C GLU A 187 -10.14 -7.88 -16.85
N HIS A 188 -8.83 -7.66 -16.86
CA HIS A 188 -7.85 -8.74 -16.77
C HIS A 188 -7.95 -9.53 -15.46
N SER A 189 -8.19 -8.87 -14.32
CA SER A 189 -8.46 -9.59 -13.07
C SER A 189 -9.68 -10.51 -13.19
N LEU A 190 -10.74 -10.05 -13.85
CA LEU A 190 -12.00 -10.79 -14.04
C LEU A 190 -11.86 -11.91 -15.09
N GLU A 191 -10.99 -11.77 -16.08
CA GLU A 191 -10.64 -12.85 -16.99
C GLU A 191 -10.02 -14.04 -16.25
N LEU A 192 -9.17 -13.76 -15.25
CA LEU A 192 -8.52 -14.76 -14.41
C LEU A 192 -9.45 -15.28 -13.29
N ALA A 193 -10.29 -14.42 -12.73
CA ALA A 193 -11.24 -14.73 -11.67
C ALA A 193 -12.62 -14.12 -11.95
N PRO A 194 -13.50 -14.80 -12.72
CA PRO A 194 -14.78 -14.21 -13.16
C PRO A 194 -15.80 -13.92 -12.06
N GLN A 195 -15.64 -14.51 -10.87
CA GLN A 195 -16.55 -14.36 -9.73
C GLN A 195 -16.05 -13.33 -8.69
N ARG A 196 -15.06 -12.52 -9.05
CA ARG A 196 -14.47 -11.52 -8.15
C ARG A 196 -15.39 -10.30 -8.05
N GLU A 197 -16.25 -10.29 -7.04
CA GLU A 197 -17.32 -9.28 -6.88
C GLU A 197 -16.78 -7.85 -6.67
N ASP A 198 -15.64 -7.73 -6.00
CA ASP A 198 -14.87 -6.49 -5.78
C ASP A 198 -14.41 -5.86 -7.11
N ALA A 199 -13.79 -6.62 -8.00
CA ALA A 199 -13.37 -6.13 -9.31
C ALA A 199 -14.57 -5.76 -10.20
N LEU A 200 -15.68 -6.51 -10.13
CA LEU A 200 -16.92 -6.18 -10.82
C LEU A 200 -17.48 -4.84 -10.33
N ALA A 201 -17.56 -4.65 -9.01
CA ALA A 201 -18.09 -3.45 -8.39
C ALA A 201 -17.22 -2.23 -8.68
N ASN A 202 -15.90 -2.35 -8.54
CA ASN A 202 -14.95 -1.28 -8.83
C ASN A 202 -15.00 -0.87 -10.30
N LYS A 203 -15.00 -1.83 -11.23
CA LYS A 203 -15.16 -1.55 -12.65
C LYS A 203 -16.46 -0.78 -12.93
N ALA A 204 -17.60 -1.26 -12.42
CA ALA A 204 -18.89 -0.62 -12.63
C ALA A 204 -18.96 0.81 -12.06
N LEU A 205 -18.33 1.04 -10.90
CA LEU A 205 -18.21 2.38 -10.32
C LEU A 205 -17.42 3.31 -11.24
N LEU A 206 -16.27 2.88 -11.73
CA LEU A 206 -15.44 3.69 -12.62
C LEU A 206 -16.13 3.98 -13.96
N GLU A 207 -16.82 3.00 -14.56
CA GLU A 207 -17.60 3.21 -15.78
C GLU A 207 -18.75 4.21 -15.58
N LYS A 208 -19.38 4.22 -14.40
CA LYS A 208 -20.39 5.21 -14.06
C LYS A 208 -19.77 6.61 -13.95
N LEU A 209 -18.66 6.73 -13.23
CA LEU A 209 -17.98 8.01 -13.04
C LEU A 209 -17.47 8.60 -14.36
N LYS A 210 -16.94 7.76 -15.26
CA LYS A 210 -16.52 8.17 -16.59
C LYS A 210 -17.69 8.73 -17.41
N ARG A 211 -18.84 8.05 -17.39
CA ARG A 211 -20.06 8.55 -18.06
C ARG A 211 -20.55 9.87 -17.49
N GLU A 212 -20.50 10.03 -16.16
CA GLU A 212 -20.85 11.31 -15.52
C GLU A 212 -19.89 12.43 -15.95
N GLN A 213 -18.59 12.15 -16.06
CA GLN A 213 -17.59 13.10 -16.53
C GLN A 213 -17.79 13.50 -17.99
N GLU A 214 -18.04 12.53 -18.88
CA GLU A 214 -18.33 12.78 -20.30
C GLU A 214 -19.61 13.63 -20.48
N GLN A 215 -20.65 13.34 -19.68
CA GLN A 215 -21.90 14.08 -19.73
C GLN A 215 -21.76 15.51 -19.22
N GLN A 216 -20.91 15.73 -18.19
CA GLN A 216 -20.58 17.08 -17.72
C GLN A 216 -19.81 17.87 -18.77
N GLN A 217 -18.84 17.26 -19.43
CA GLN A 217 -18.09 17.91 -20.51
C GLN A 217 -19.02 18.32 -21.67
N GLN A 218 -19.93 17.44 -22.09
CA GLN A 218 -20.93 17.79 -23.11
C GLN A 218 -21.84 18.95 -22.70
N ASN A 219 -22.27 18.99 -21.43
CA ASN A 219 -23.09 20.09 -20.92
C ASN A 219 -22.32 21.43 -20.88
N GLN A 220 -21.03 21.40 -20.53
CA GLN A 220 -20.17 22.59 -20.55
C GLN A 220 -19.97 23.10 -21.98
N GLU A 221 -19.63 22.24 -22.92
CA GLU A 221 -19.51 22.60 -24.35
C GLU A 221 -20.83 23.18 -24.91
N GLN A 222 -21.98 22.66 -24.47
CA GLN A 222 -23.28 23.16 -24.90
C GLN A 222 -23.62 24.51 -24.27
N GLN A 223 -23.20 24.77 -23.02
CA GLN A 223 -23.33 26.09 -22.39
C GLN A 223 -22.44 27.14 -23.07
N GLU A 224 -21.19 26.81 -23.39
CA GLU A 224 -20.27 27.69 -24.11
C GLU A 224 -20.84 28.06 -25.48
N LYS A 225 -21.34 27.07 -26.26
CA LYS A 225 -22.02 27.35 -27.53
C LYS A 225 -23.24 28.26 -27.39
N ASN A 226 -24.05 28.07 -26.35
CA ASN A 226 -25.22 28.91 -26.14
C ASN A 226 -24.84 30.35 -25.77
N GLN A 227 -23.75 30.54 -25.00
CA GLN A 227 -23.22 31.87 -24.70
C GLN A 227 -22.68 32.57 -25.94
N GLU A 228 -21.86 31.88 -26.75
CA GLU A 228 -21.36 32.43 -28.03
C GLU A 228 -22.52 32.85 -28.94
N GLN A 229 -23.58 32.05 -29.02
CA GLN A 229 -24.74 32.35 -29.84
C GLN A 229 -25.56 33.53 -29.30
N GLN A 230 -25.60 33.73 -27.98
CA GLN A 230 -26.22 34.91 -27.35
C GLN A 230 -25.42 36.18 -27.62
N GLU A 231 -24.08 36.13 -27.52
CA GLU A 231 -23.21 37.27 -27.84
C GLU A 231 -23.31 37.66 -29.32
N GLN A 232 -23.38 36.67 -30.21
CA GLN A 232 -23.59 36.92 -31.64
C GLN A 232 -24.92 37.62 -31.92
N ASN A 233 -26.01 37.14 -31.30
CA ASN A 233 -27.33 37.77 -31.44
C ASN A 233 -27.35 39.20 -30.88
N GLN A 234 -26.65 39.47 -29.77
CA GLN A 234 -26.52 40.82 -29.22
C GLN A 234 -25.76 41.76 -30.16
N GLN A 235 -24.64 41.30 -30.74
CA GLN A 235 -23.89 42.09 -31.73
C GLN A 235 -24.70 42.40 -32.99
N GLU A 236 -25.47 41.43 -33.51
CA GLU A 236 -26.37 41.67 -34.65
C GLU A 236 -27.47 42.67 -34.29
N GLN A 237 -28.03 42.60 -33.08
CA GLN A 237 -29.08 43.50 -32.63
C GLN A 237 -28.56 44.94 -32.44
N ASP A 238 -27.35 45.11 -31.88
CA ASP A 238 -26.68 46.41 -31.76
C ASP A 238 -26.35 47.02 -33.12
N GLN A 239 -25.87 46.23 -34.08
CA GLN A 239 -25.63 46.68 -35.46
C GLN A 239 -26.93 47.16 -36.13
N ASN A 240 -28.03 46.43 -35.92
CA ASN A 240 -29.31 46.76 -36.54
C ASN A 240 -29.93 48.03 -35.94
N ASN A 241 -29.78 48.23 -34.62
CA ASN A 241 -30.18 49.48 -33.95
C ASN A 241 -29.36 50.68 -34.45
N GLN A 242 -28.06 50.51 -34.64
CA GLN A 242 -27.17 51.58 -35.12
C GLN A 242 -27.48 51.98 -36.58
N ASN A 243 -27.89 51.02 -37.41
CA ASN A 243 -28.38 51.30 -38.77
C ASN A 243 -29.73 52.04 -38.78
N GLN A 244 -30.70 51.66 -37.93
CA GLN A 244 -31.98 52.38 -37.84
C GLN A 244 -31.81 53.83 -37.34
N GLN A 245 -30.90 54.05 -36.39
CA GLN A 245 -30.62 55.39 -35.87
C GLN A 245 -29.92 56.30 -36.92
N SER A 246 -29.15 55.69 -37.82
CA SER A 246 -28.52 56.36 -38.96
C SER A 246 -29.52 56.70 -40.09
N GLU A 247 -30.50 55.82 -40.36
CA GLU A 247 -31.59 56.10 -41.31
C GLU A 247 -32.53 57.20 -40.79
N ASN A 248 -32.88 57.18 -39.50
CA ASN A 248 -33.78 58.18 -38.92
C ASN A 248 -33.13 59.58 -38.88
N SER A 249 -31.83 59.66 -38.61
CA SER A 249 -31.05 60.91 -38.66
C SER A 249 -30.92 61.47 -40.10
N SER A 250 -31.04 60.62 -41.11
CA SER A 250 -31.01 61.00 -42.53
C SER A 250 -32.35 61.58 -43.00
N GLN A 251 -33.47 61.10 -42.45
CA GLN A 251 -34.81 61.61 -42.71
C GLN A 251 -35.08 62.94 -41.99
N GLU A 252 -34.57 63.11 -40.76
CA GLU A 252 -34.74 64.36 -40.00
C GLU A 252 -33.98 65.54 -40.66
N ASN A 253 -32.81 65.27 -41.26
CA ASN A 253 -32.03 66.27 -42.00
C ASN A 253 -32.64 66.65 -43.36
N GLN A 254 -33.57 65.85 -43.90
CA GLN A 254 -34.33 66.20 -45.11
C GLN A 254 -35.54 67.08 -44.81
N GLN A 255 -36.17 66.95 -43.64
CA GLN A 255 -37.26 67.85 -43.21
C GLN A 255 -36.78 69.21 -42.69
N GLN A 256 -35.53 69.32 -42.22
CA GLN A 256 -34.98 70.59 -41.72
C GLN A 256 -34.49 71.54 -42.82
N LYS A 257 -34.40 71.10 -44.08
CA LYS A 257 -34.08 71.97 -45.23
C LYS A 257 -35.29 72.67 -45.85
N GLU A 258 -36.51 72.33 -45.44
CA GLU A 258 -37.73 72.95 -46.00
C GLU A 258 -38.29 74.12 -45.16
N ASN A 259 -37.69 74.44 -44.00
CA ASN A 259 -38.25 75.44 -43.07
C ASN A 259 -37.37 76.69 -42.82
N GLN A 260 -36.35 76.95 -43.66
CA GLN A 260 -35.56 78.19 -43.58
C GLN A 260 -36.05 79.26 -44.57
N GLN A 261 -37.27 79.77 -44.37
CA GLN A 261 -37.63 81.08 -44.88
C GLN A 261 -38.73 81.76 -44.07
N GLN A 262 -38.36 82.35 -42.93
CA GLN A 262 -38.68 83.73 -42.51
C GLN A 262 -38.52 83.93 -40.99
N ASN A 263 -37.86 85.04 -40.65
CA ASN A 263 -37.68 85.66 -39.34
C ASN A 263 -38.38 87.06 -39.40
N PRO A 264 -38.56 87.89 -38.34
CA PRO A 264 -38.25 87.76 -36.90
C PRO A 264 -39.36 88.41 -35.99
N PRO A 265 -39.08 89.14 -34.87
CA PRO A 265 -39.25 88.67 -33.47
C PRO A 265 -40.31 89.47 -32.67
N GLN A 266 -40.80 88.93 -31.54
CA GLN A 266 -41.02 89.68 -30.27
C GLN A 266 -41.75 88.83 -29.21
N ASN A 267 -41.23 88.86 -27.98
CA ASN A 267 -41.97 88.57 -26.74
C ASN A 267 -42.96 89.73 -26.46
N PRO A 268 -44.10 89.54 -25.75
CA PRO A 268 -44.14 88.90 -24.42
C PRO A 268 -45.42 88.12 -24.04
N ALA A 269 -45.29 87.36 -22.95
CA ALA A 269 -46.30 87.05 -21.92
C ALA A 269 -47.67 86.41 -22.28
N GLU A 270 -47.89 85.29 -21.59
CA GLU A 270 -49.16 84.80 -21.01
C GLU A 270 -50.21 84.05 -21.84
N GLN A 271 -50.72 83.00 -21.17
CA GLN A 271 -51.97 82.23 -21.36
C GLN A 271 -51.99 81.12 -22.42
N GLN A 272 -52.02 79.85 -21.99
CA GLN A 272 -53.25 79.12 -21.63
C GLN A 272 -52.95 77.63 -21.35
N ASP A 273 -53.14 77.20 -20.10
CA ASP A 273 -53.14 75.79 -19.72
C ASP A 273 -54.46 75.14 -20.11
N GLN A 274 -54.44 74.29 -21.14
CA GLN A 274 -55.39 73.19 -21.30
C GLN A 274 -54.66 71.94 -21.77
N GLN A 275 -54.56 70.99 -20.83
CA GLN A 275 -54.55 69.53 -21.00
C GLN A 275 -54.14 68.98 -22.37
N THR A 276 -52.88 68.53 -22.45
CA THR A 276 -52.55 67.32 -23.18
C THR A 276 -51.61 66.45 -22.34
N THR A 277 -52.06 65.22 -22.13
CA THR A 277 -51.47 64.13 -21.38
C THR A 277 -50.16 63.67 -22.06
N PRO A 278 -49.06 63.43 -21.32
CA PRO A 278 -47.94 62.68 -21.87
C PRO A 278 -48.31 61.18 -21.98
N PRO A 279 -47.82 60.46 -23.00
CA PRO A 279 -48.01 59.01 -23.07
C PRO A 279 -47.24 58.31 -21.93
N PRO A 280 -47.70 57.15 -21.45
CA PRO A 280 -47.11 56.52 -20.29
C PRO A 280 -45.75 55.89 -20.62
N GLN A 281 -44.72 56.29 -19.86
CA GLN A 281 -43.48 55.51 -19.67
C GLN A 281 -43.86 54.17 -19.03
N GLN A 282 -43.95 53.11 -19.83
CA GLN A 282 -44.11 51.73 -19.34
C GLN A 282 -43.00 50.78 -19.82
N GLY A 283 -42.00 51.26 -20.57
CA GLY A 283 -40.89 50.42 -21.07
C GLY A 283 -39.69 50.30 -20.13
N GLU A 284 -39.34 51.35 -19.38
CA GLU A 284 -38.03 51.42 -18.70
C GLU A 284 -37.95 50.63 -17.38
N GLN A 285 -39.08 50.24 -16.78
CA GLN A 285 -39.09 49.43 -15.55
C GLN A 285 -39.02 47.92 -15.80
N GLN A 286 -39.36 47.45 -17.01
CA GLN A 286 -39.25 46.02 -17.35
C GLN A 286 -37.82 45.65 -17.74
N ASP A 287 -37.11 46.53 -18.46
CA ASP A 287 -35.71 46.28 -18.85
C ASP A 287 -34.76 46.31 -17.63
N GLN A 288 -34.93 47.23 -16.67
CA GLN A 288 -34.08 47.23 -15.47
C GLN A 288 -34.31 46.00 -14.56
N GLN A 289 -35.54 45.48 -14.49
CA GLN A 289 -35.87 44.32 -13.65
C GLN A 289 -35.57 42.98 -14.33
N GLN A 290 -35.35 42.98 -15.64
CA GLN A 290 -34.88 41.83 -16.42
C GLN A 290 -33.34 41.81 -16.47
N ASN A 291 -32.68 42.98 -16.55
CA ASN A 291 -31.22 43.09 -16.47
C ASN A 291 -30.69 42.79 -15.06
N GLN A 292 -31.41 43.15 -13.99
CA GLN A 292 -31.07 42.72 -12.62
C GLN A 292 -31.30 41.21 -12.40
N ARG A 293 -32.35 40.61 -12.99
CA ARG A 293 -32.56 39.16 -12.91
C ARG A 293 -31.58 38.33 -13.74
N GLN A 294 -31.03 38.90 -14.82
CA GLN A 294 -29.94 38.27 -15.57
C GLN A 294 -28.58 38.43 -14.88
N GLN A 295 -28.32 39.57 -14.22
CA GLN A 295 -27.13 39.75 -13.39
C GLN A 295 -27.15 38.89 -12.11
N ASP A 296 -28.30 38.74 -11.46
CA ASP A 296 -28.46 37.87 -10.28
C ASP A 296 -28.42 36.38 -10.66
N ALA A 297 -28.89 36.01 -11.86
CA ALA A 297 -28.76 34.63 -12.39
C ALA A 297 -27.36 34.32 -12.92
N GLN A 298 -26.55 35.34 -13.24
CA GLN A 298 -25.12 35.19 -13.57
C GLN A 298 -24.21 35.24 -12.33
N SER A 299 -24.65 35.83 -11.21
CA SER A 299 -23.85 35.85 -9.97
C SER A 299 -23.91 34.55 -9.16
N ASP A 300 -24.94 33.72 -9.35
CA ASP A 300 -25.04 32.38 -8.73
C ASP A 300 -24.41 31.26 -9.58
N ALA A 301 -23.96 31.59 -10.79
CA ALA A 301 -23.11 30.73 -11.61
C ALA A 301 -21.65 31.20 -11.45
N GLU A 302 -21.14 31.18 -10.21
CA GLU A 302 -19.69 31.08 -10.03
C GLU A 302 -19.21 29.91 -10.90
N PRO A 303 -18.13 30.06 -11.69
CA PRO A 303 -17.47 28.91 -12.27
C PRO A 303 -17.03 28.09 -11.07
N ARG A 304 -17.74 26.98 -10.79
CA ARG A 304 -17.25 26.00 -9.84
C ARG A 304 -15.88 25.62 -10.35
N ASP A 305 -14.84 26.06 -9.64
CA ASP A 305 -13.47 25.76 -10.00
C ASP A 305 -13.41 24.27 -10.33
N SER A 306 -12.94 23.95 -11.54
CA SER A 306 -12.76 22.56 -11.98
C SER A 306 -11.98 21.72 -10.95
N GLU A 307 -11.13 22.38 -10.15
CA GLU A 307 -10.47 21.81 -8.97
C GLU A 307 -11.42 21.39 -7.86
N THR A 308 -12.46 22.16 -7.55
CA THR A 308 -13.48 21.82 -6.53
C THR A 308 -14.31 20.62 -6.96
N GLU A 309 -14.64 20.52 -8.25
CA GLU A 309 -15.39 19.38 -8.78
C GLU A 309 -14.53 18.11 -8.85
N GLN A 310 -13.26 18.23 -9.24
CA GLN A 310 -12.28 17.14 -9.14
C GLN A 310 -12.11 16.67 -7.70
N GLN A 311 -12.00 17.58 -6.73
CA GLN A 311 -11.89 17.23 -5.31
C GLN A 311 -13.14 16.52 -4.78
N GLN A 312 -14.34 16.94 -5.19
CA GLN A 312 -15.59 16.25 -4.84
C GLN A 312 -15.70 14.88 -5.50
N HIS A 313 -15.17 14.74 -6.72
CA HIS A 313 -15.12 13.47 -7.44
C HIS A 313 -14.15 12.49 -6.77
N GLU A 314 -12.93 12.96 -6.45
CA GLU A 314 -11.93 12.20 -5.72
C GLU A 314 -12.46 11.79 -4.33
N SER A 315 -13.18 12.68 -3.64
CA SER A 315 -13.79 12.38 -2.33
C SER A 315 -14.83 11.26 -2.41
N ARG A 316 -15.68 11.24 -3.46
CA ARG A 316 -16.64 10.15 -3.69
C ARG A 316 -15.97 8.84 -4.02
N LEU A 317 -14.88 8.86 -4.78
CA LEU A 317 -14.04 7.68 -5.01
C LEU A 317 -13.43 7.17 -3.72
N ARG A 318 -12.87 8.06 -2.90
CA ARG A 318 -12.29 7.67 -1.62
C ARG A 318 -13.32 7.04 -0.70
N GLN A 319 -14.55 7.54 -0.72
CA GLN A 319 -15.64 6.99 0.07
C GLN A 319 -16.06 5.60 -0.45
N GLY A 320 -16.36 5.47 -1.74
CA GLY A 320 -16.79 4.20 -2.33
C GLY A 320 -15.74 3.09 -2.21
N GLN A 321 -14.45 3.42 -2.37
CA GLN A 321 -13.36 2.46 -2.21
C GLN A 321 -13.05 2.16 -0.75
N ARG A 322 -13.11 3.13 0.18
CA ARG A 322 -12.91 2.86 1.62
C ARG A 322 -13.99 1.95 2.20
N GLU A 323 -15.24 2.12 1.75
CA GLU A 323 -16.35 1.23 2.15
C GLU A 323 -16.08 -0.22 1.72
N GLN A 324 -15.29 -0.45 0.67
CA GLN A 324 -14.91 -1.79 0.20
C GLN A 324 -13.57 -2.27 0.76
N GLU A 325 -12.59 -1.38 0.92
CA GLU A 325 -11.25 -1.66 1.45
C GLU A 325 -11.30 -2.10 2.93
N ASN A 326 -12.21 -1.53 3.73
CA ASN A 326 -12.43 -1.97 5.11
C ASN A 326 -12.94 -3.43 5.22
N ASP A 327 -13.57 -3.99 4.18
CA ASP A 327 -13.97 -5.40 4.13
C ASP A 327 -12.82 -6.34 3.69
N ASP A 328 -11.74 -5.77 3.14
CA ASP A 328 -10.58 -6.50 2.58
C ASP A 328 -9.34 -6.44 3.48
N ASP A 329 -9.19 -5.40 4.33
CA ASP A 329 -8.17 -5.34 5.38
C ASP A 329 -8.28 -6.53 6.37
N GLU A 330 -9.47 -7.16 6.49
CA GLU A 330 -9.64 -8.41 7.25
C GLU A 330 -9.19 -9.68 6.48
N LYS A 331 -8.93 -9.60 5.17
CA LYS A 331 -8.65 -10.77 4.31
C LYS A 331 -7.20 -10.89 3.84
N PHE A 332 -6.42 -9.80 3.88
CA PHE A 332 -5.06 -9.77 3.32
C PHE A 332 -3.93 -9.61 4.35
N TRP A 333 -4.26 -9.50 5.65
CA TRP A 333 -3.30 -9.54 6.76
C TRP A 333 -3.38 -10.85 7.55
#